data_AF-A0A919VD43-F1
#
_entry.id   AF-A0A919VD43-F1
#
_cell.length_a   1.000
_cell.length_b   1.000
_cell.length_c   1.000
_cell.angle_alpha   90.00
_cell.angle_beta   90.00
_cell.angle_gamma   90.00
#
_symmetry.space_group_name_H-M   'P 1'
#
loop_
_entity.id
_entity.type
_entity.pdbx_description
1 polymer ?
#
loop_
_entity_poly.entity_id
_entity_poly.type
_entity_poly.pdbx_seq_one_letter_code
_entity_poly.pdbx_strand_id
1 'polypeptide(L)' 'MRHARLGRTALRVSRLCLGTLDFGVRTTRPGSFRPMGEALNEEINFFDTADEYGRQARRWPWWGGRIKFHGHGEGAVH' A
#
# COMPACT_ATOMS: atom_id res chain seq x y z
N MET A 1 3.41 -7.58 -15.19
CA MET A 1 4.56 -6.70 -14.81
C MET A 1 5.82 -7.54 -14.53
N ARG A 2 7.01 -6.95 -14.29
CA ARG A 2 8.24 -7.70 -13.92
C ARG A 2 8.46 -7.68 -12.40
N HIS A 3 8.67 -8.86 -11.80
CA HIS A 3 9.02 -9.01 -10.37
C HIS A 3 10.46 -9.47 -10.16
N ALA A 4 11.07 -9.02 -9.07
CA ALA A 4 12.43 -9.36 -8.64
C ALA A 4 12.44 -9.84 -7.19
N ARG A 5 13.51 -10.57 -6.78
CA ARG A 5 13.70 -10.90 -5.36
C ARG A 5 14.09 -9.66 -4.56
N LEU A 6 13.52 -9.49 -3.37
CA LEU A 6 13.91 -8.44 -2.45
C LEU A 6 15.20 -8.86 -1.73
N GLY A 7 16.33 -8.42 -2.26
CA GLY A 7 17.66 -8.76 -1.73
C GLY A 7 17.87 -10.28 -1.66
N ARG A 8 18.29 -10.78 -0.49
CA ARG A 8 18.54 -12.21 -0.22
C ARG A 8 17.32 -12.95 0.34
N THR A 9 16.15 -12.32 0.37
CA THR A 9 14.92 -12.93 0.90
C THR A 9 14.20 -13.77 -0.15
N ALA A 10 13.20 -14.55 0.28
CA ALA A 10 12.32 -15.30 -0.61
C ALA A 10 11.20 -14.44 -1.24
N LEU A 11 11.05 -13.17 -0.83
CA LEU A 11 10.00 -12.28 -1.32
C LEU A 11 10.24 -11.88 -2.78
N ARG A 12 9.20 -11.99 -3.61
CA ARG A 12 9.18 -11.46 -4.98
C ARG A 12 8.30 -10.23 -5.05
N VAL A 13 8.91 -9.10 -5.37
CA VAL A 13 8.26 -7.79 -5.40
C VAL A 13 8.28 -7.21 -6.81
N SER A 14 7.29 -6.39 -7.15
CA SER A 14 7.25 -5.59 -8.37
C SER A 14 8.48 -4.68 -8.43
N ARG A 15 8.96 -4.37 -9.64
CA ARG A 15 10.08 -3.42 -9.80
C ARG A 15 9.70 -1.97 -9.48
N LEU A 16 8.41 -1.67 -9.45
CA LEU A 16 7.84 -0.42 -8.98
C LEU A 16 7.20 -0.63 -7.61
N CYS A 17 7.28 0.39 -6.76
CA CYS A 17 6.67 0.42 -5.44
C CYS A 17 5.71 1.59 -5.36
N LEU A 18 4.53 1.40 -4.75
CA LEU A 18 3.62 2.49 -4.42
C LEU A 18 3.94 3.06 -3.04
N GLY A 19 4.45 4.28 -2.99
CA GLY A 19 4.63 5.02 -1.73
C GLY A 19 3.33 5.62 -1.22
N THR A 20 3.14 5.64 0.11
CA THR A 20 1.87 6.06 0.74
C THR A 20 1.98 7.33 1.58
N LEU A 21 3.07 8.09 1.46
CA LEU A 21 3.36 9.30 2.26
C LEU A 21 2.22 10.33 2.27
N ASP A 22 1.61 10.60 1.11
CA ASP A 22 0.56 11.62 0.97
C ASP A 22 -0.82 11.16 1.46
N PHE A 23 -1.01 9.87 1.74
CA PHE A 23 -2.30 9.32 2.14
C PHE A 23 -2.70 9.83 3.54
N GLY A 24 -3.91 10.38 3.63
CA GLY A 24 -4.44 11.02 4.83
C GLY A 24 -4.04 12.48 5.01
N VAL A 25 -2.94 12.95 4.40
CA VAL A 25 -2.50 14.36 4.49
C VAL A 25 -3.02 15.17 3.31
N ARG A 26 -2.67 14.76 2.09
CA ARG A 26 -3.07 15.42 0.85
C ARG A 26 -4.12 14.62 0.10
N THR A 27 -4.07 13.29 0.23
CA THR A 27 -5.02 12.38 -0.41
C THR A 27 -6.01 11.90 0.64
N THR A 28 -7.30 12.14 0.41
CA THR A 28 -8.35 11.63 1.32
C THR A 28 -8.35 10.10 1.32
N ARG A 29 -8.90 9.50 2.38
CA ARG A 29 -9.02 8.03 2.46
C ARG A 29 -9.75 7.45 1.23
N PRO A 30 -10.94 7.94 0.82
CA PRO A 30 -11.57 7.46 -0.42
C PRO A 30 -10.69 7.68 -1.65
N GLY A 31 -10.01 8.82 -1.74
CA GLY A 31 -9.10 9.14 -2.84
C GLY A 31 -7.90 8.21 -2.95
N SER A 32 -7.44 7.63 -1.83
CA SER A 32 -6.31 6.71 -1.83
C SER A 32 -6.62 5.33 -2.44
N PHE A 33 -7.89 4.92 -2.48
CA PHE A 33 -8.29 3.63 -3.08
C PHE A 33 -8.06 3.57 -4.57
N ARG A 34 -8.18 4.70 -5.26
CA ARG A 34 -7.94 4.77 -6.70
C ARG A 34 -6.50 4.39 -7.08
N PRO A 35 -5.44 5.07 -6.61
CA PRO A 35 -4.07 4.70 -6.96
C PRO A 35 -3.69 3.30 -6.44
N MET A 36 -4.28 2.83 -5.34
CA MET A 36 -4.09 1.45 -4.88
C MET A 36 -4.71 0.41 -5.83
N GLY A 37 -5.94 0.64 -6.30
CA GLY A 37 -6.60 -0.23 -7.26
C GLY A 37 -5.88 -0.24 -8.61
N GLU A 38 -5.47 0.94 -9.09
CA GLU A 38 -4.65 1.07 -10.31
C GLU A 38 -3.32 0.31 -10.15
N ALA A 39 -2.65 0.42 -9.00
CA ALA A 39 -1.42 -0.32 -8.72
C ALA A 39 -1.63 -1.84 -8.78
N LEU A 40 -2.70 -2.35 -8.18
CA LEU A 40 -3.03 -3.78 -8.24
C LEU A 40 -3.35 -4.25 -9.66
N ASN A 41 -4.09 -3.46 -10.44
CA ASN A 41 -4.39 -3.76 -11.84
C ASN A 41 -3.13 -3.85 -12.70
N GLU A 42 -2.10 -3.07 -12.37
CA GLU A 42 -0.78 -3.10 -13.01
C GLU A 42 0.16 -4.16 -12.41
N GLU A 43 -0.34 -5.04 -11.52
CA GLU A 43 0.39 -6.10 -10.81
C GLU A 43 1.47 -5.59 -9.81
N ILE A 44 1.35 -4.35 -9.32
CA ILE A 44 2.19 -3.79 -8.25
C ILE A 44 1.78 -4.44 -6.94
N ASN A 45 2.72 -5.17 -6.34
CA ASN A 45 2.54 -5.86 -5.07
C ASN A 45 3.43 -5.31 -3.96
N PHE A 46 4.21 -4.27 -4.25
CA PHE A 46 5.11 -3.63 -3.29
C PHE A 46 4.58 -2.24 -2.91
N PHE A 47 4.24 -2.09 -1.63
CA PHE A 47 3.69 -0.85 -1.06
C PHE A 47 4.59 -0.40 0.10
N ASP A 48 5.00 0.86 0.07
CA ASP A 48 5.83 1.47 1.11
C ASP A 48 5.00 2.32 2.06
N THR A 49 5.25 2.20 3.36
CA THR A 49 4.58 2.97 4.42
C THR A 49 5.49 3.13 5.63
N ALA A 50 5.16 4.08 6.52
CA ALA A 50 5.87 4.28 7.77
C ALA A 50 4.90 4.78 8.86
N ASP A 51 5.23 4.53 10.13
CA ASP A 51 4.43 4.98 11.28
C ASP A 51 4.29 6.52 11.34
N GLU A 52 5.26 7.25 10.75
CA GLU A 52 5.28 8.71 10.64
C GLU A 52 4.42 9.27 9.50
N TYR A 53 4.13 8.46 8.47
CA TYR A 53 3.35 8.93 7.33
C TYR A 53 1.94 9.27 7.80
N GLY A 54 1.35 10.35 7.29
CA GLY A 54 -0.01 10.72 7.66
C GLY A 54 -0.22 11.16 9.11
N ARG A 55 0.84 11.34 9.92
CA ARG A 55 0.75 11.89 11.29
C ARG A 55 0.02 13.25 11.37
N GLN A 56 0.08 14.04 10.30
CA GLN A 56 -0.62 15.34 10.20
C GLN A 56 -2.11 15.20 9.87
N ALA A 57 -2.57 14.00 9.49
CA ALA A 57 -3.97 13.72 9.23
C ALA A 57 -4.75 13.73 10.55
N ARG A 58 -5.70 14.67 10.69
CA ARG A 58 -6.54 14.85 11.89
C ARG A 58 -7.42 13.63 12.26
N ARG A 59 -7.37 12.54 11.50
CA ARG A 59 -8.15 11.31 11.71
C ARG A 59 -7.29 10.07 11.41
N TRP A 60 -6.41 9.73 12.36
CA TRP A 60 -5.57 8.52 12.30
C TRP A 60 -6.14 7.36 13.13
N PRO A 61 -7.03 6.51 12.56
CA PRO A 61 -7.14 5.16 13.11
C PRO A 61 -7.14 3.99 12.11
N TRP A 62 -6.99 4.18 10.79
CA TRP A 62 -7.33 3.10 9.82
C TRP A 62 -6.14 2.42 9.11
N TRP A 63 -5.07 3.14 8.78
CA TRP A 63 -4.03 2.62 7.88
C TRP A 63 -2.96 1.77 8.59
N GLY A 64 -2.59 2.12 9.82
CA GLY A 64 -1.58 1.38 10.60
C GLY A 64 -1.99 -0.04 11.03
N GLY A 65 -3.30 -0.37 10.98
CA GLY A 65 -3.83 -1.65 11.47
C GLY A 65 -4.23 -2.68 10.42
N ARG A 66 -4.64 -2.27 9.21
CA ARG A 66 -5.26 -3.20 8.22
C ARG A 66 -4.36 -3.57 7.03
N ILE A 67 -3.30 -2.80 6.76
CA ILE A 67 -2.35 -3.09 5.66
C ILE A 67 -1.13 -3.91 6.13
N LYS A 68 -1.03 -4.20 7.44
CA LYS A 68 0.02 -5.10 7.95
C LYS A 68 -0.21 -6.58 7.62
N PHE A 69 -1.43 -7.01 7.21
CA PHE A 69 -1.70 -8.39 6.78
C PHE A 69 -2.85 -8.45 5.76
N HIS A 70 -2.55 -8.32 4.46
CA HIS A 70 -3.34 -8.96 3.40
C HIS A 70 -2.37 -9.67 2.44
N GLY A 71 -1.52 -10.51 3.02
CA GLY A 71 -0.75 -11.51 2.32
C GLY A 71 -1.28 -12.88 2.71
N HIS A 72 -2.52 -13.20 2.30
CA HIS A 72 -3.06 -14.55 2.06
C HIS A 72 -4.59 -14.45 1.93
N GLY A 73 -5.11 -14.86 0.77
CA GLY A 73 -6.45 -15.46 0.63
C GLY A 73 -7.67 -14.61 0.98
N GLU A 74 -8.49 -14.41 -0.04
CA GLU A 74 -9.93 -14.08 0.03
C GLU A 74 -10.31 -12.61 0.20
N GLY A 75 -11.35 -12.25 -0.55
CA GLY A 75 -11.64 -10.91 -1.00
C GLY A 75 -12.20 -9.98 0.08
N ALA A 76 -12.00 -8.69 -0.16
CA ALA A 76 -12.98 -7.64 0.11
C ALA A 76 -12.53 -6.35 -0.57
N VAL A 77 -13.02 -6.14 -1.80
CA VAL A 77 -13.24 -4.79 -2.35
C VAL A 77 -14.72 -4.49 -2.16
N HIS A 78 -15.02 -3.71 -1.12
CA HIS A 78 -16.25 -2.93 -0.96
C HIS A 78 -15.87 -1.58 -0.35
#